data_AF-A0A8T2Y5R4-F1
#
_entry.id   AF-A0A8T2Y5R4-F1
#
_cell.length_a   1.000
_cell.length_b   1.000
_cell.length_c   1.000
_cell.angle_alpha   90.00
_cell.angle_beta   90.00
_cell.angle_gamma   90.00
#
_symmetry.space_group_name_H-M   'P 1'
#
loop_
_entity.id
_entity.type
_entity.pdbx_description
1 polymer ?
#
loop_
_entity_poly.entity_id
_entity_poly.type
_entity_poly.pdbx_seq_one_letter_code
_entity_poly.pdbx_strand_id
1 'polypeptide(L)'
;MGLKAAAPFVGMVMAECAQVGLMILSKAAMSDGMTNFIFVLYSNALASLILLPSSFFLHRSERPPLTFPILCGFFLLGLFGWLAQIFGYAGINLSSATLGTAMLNLIPGLTFILAVAFRMEKLDWRSSSSLVKSTGTIVSVAGAFVVCYYKGPPLLMAPSTSNLPQELLSQQQNWIIGGLLLAVDCVMASAWLIIQALILKKYPAELIVVFFYCFSVTILSTIVCLFMERDPGAWSLKPTVRWIAVVYSVSSEKIFIFFM
;
A
#
# COMPACT_ATOMS: atom_id res chain seq x y z
N MET A 1 -29.30 -1.04 -16.86
CA MET A 1 -27.87 -0.72 -16.63
C MET A 1 -27.12 -2.04 -16.60
N GLY A 2 -26.37 -2.37 -17.66
CA GLY A 2 -25.83 -3.71 -17.88
C GLY A 2 -24.64 -4.04 -16.98
N LEU A 3 -24.44 -5.34 -16.72
CA LEU A 3 -23.37 -5.94 -15.90
C LEU A 3 -21.96 -5.36 -16.19
N LYS A 4 -21.70 -4.92 -17.44
CA LYS A 4 -20.45 -4.27 -17.86
C LYS A 4 -20.20 -2.89 -17.21
N ALA A 5 -21.24 -2.14 -16.88
CA ALA A 5 -21.11 -0.84 -16.20
C ALA A 5 -20.88 -0.97 -14.69
N ALA A 6 -21.32 -2.10 -14.09
CA ALA A 6 -21.14 -2.37 -12.66
C ALA A 6 -19.78 -3.04 -12.35
N ALA A 7 -19.14 -3.67 -13.34
CA ALA A 7 -17.85 -4.34 -13.18
C ALA A 7 -16.75 -3.51 -12.49
N PRO A 8 -16.48 -2.23 -12.87
CA PRO A 8 -15.46 -1.43 -12.18
C PRO A 8 -15.86 -1.07 -10.75
N PHE A 9 -17.14 -0.86 -10.47
CA PHE A 9 -17.62 -0.58 -9.12
C PHE A 9 -17.46 -1.80 -8.20
N VAL A 10 -17.87 -2.97 -8.67
CA VAL A 10 -17.71 -4.24 -7.93
C VAL A 10 -16.23 -4.55 -7.72
N GLY A 11 -15.39 -4.33 -8.75
CA GLY A 11 -13.94 -4.45 -8.65
C GLY A 11 -13.34 -3.58 -7.56
N MET A 12 -13.72 -2.29 -7.53
CA MET A 12 -13.25 -1.35 -6.52
C MET A 12 -13.67 -1.77 -5.10
N VAL A 13 -14.93 -2.17 -4.91
CA VAL A 13 -15.40 -2.65 -3.59
C VAL A 13 -14.62 -3.90 -3.15
N MET A 14 -14.37 -4.85 -4.05
CA MET A 14 -13.57 -6.03 -3.72
C MET A 14 -12.12 -5.68 -3.39
N ALA A 15 -11.51 -4.73 -4.11
CA ALA A 15 -10.17 -4.25 -3.84
C ALA A 15 -10.06 -3.59 -2.45
N GLU A 16 -11.02 -2.73 -2.11
CA GLU A 16 -11.09 -2.08 -0.79
C GLU A 16 -11.29 -3.11 0.34
N CYS A 17 -12.20 -4.07 0.16
CA CYS A 17 -12.38 -5.17 1.13
C CYS A 17 -11.08 -6.00 1.29
N ALA A 18 -10.41 -6.31 0.18
CA ALA A 18 -9.15 -7.04 0.20
C ALA A 18 -8.05 -6.27 0.95
N GLN A 19 -7.98 -4.95 0.72
CA GLN A 19 -7.01 -4.04 1.34
C GLN A 19 -7.26 -3.90 2.85
N VAL A 20 -8.50 -3.69 3.29
CA VAL A 20 -8.85 -3.63 4.71
C VAL A 20 -8.52 -4.96 5.41
N GLY A 21 -8.87 -6.09 4.78
CA GLY A 21 -8.53 -7.41 5.30
C GLY A 21 -7.01 -7.60 5.46
N LEU A 22 -6.22 -7.10 4.51
CA LEU A 22 -4.76 -7.17 4.55
C LEU A 22 -4.21 -6.38 5.73
N MET A 23 -4.72 -5.18 5.99
CA MET A 23 -4.28 -4.35 7.12
C MET A 23 -4.56 -4.98 8.48
N ILE A 24 -5.74 -5.60 8.64
CA ILE A 24 -6.11 -6.28 9.88
C ILE A 24 -5.18 -7.47 10.11
N LEU A 25 -4.97 -8.27 9.08
CA LEU A 25 -4.19 -9.50 9.16
C LEU A 25 -2.69 -9.23 9.31
N SER A 26 -2.16 -8.19 8.64
CA SER A 26 -0.78 -7.73 8.83
C SER A 26 -0.58 -7.22 10.25
N LYS A 27 -1.53 -6.45 10.80
CA LYS A 27 -1.47 -6.00 12.20
C LYS A 27 -1.49 -7.17 13.18
N ALA A 28 -2.33 -8.18 12.93
CA ALA A 28 -2.37 -9.40 13.75
C ALA A 28 -1.05 -10.19 13.70
N ALA A 29 -0.43 -10.31 12.52
CA ALA A 29 0.89 -10.95 12.39
C ALA A 29 1.99 -10.16 13.13
N MET A 30 1.92 -8.83 13.09
CA MET A 30 2.87 -7.94 13.78
C MET A 30 2.71 -7.96 15.30
N SER A 31 1.48 -8.04 15.81
CA SER A 31 1.25 -8.19 17.26
C SER A 31 1.81 -9.50 17.82
N ASP A 32 1.91 -10.54 16.98
CA ASP A 32 2.55 -11.80 17.32
C ASP A 32 4.09 -11.75 17.23
N GLY A 33 4.69 -10.59 16.95
CA GLY A 33 6.15 -10.38 16.92
C GLY A 33 6.81 -10.54 15.55
N MET A 34 6.04 -10.59 14.45
CA MET A 34 6.60 -10.54 13.10
C MET A 34 6.97 -9.10 12.73
N THR A 35 8.20 -8.86 12.29
CA THR A 35 8.62 -7.51 11.89
C THR A 35 8.09 -7.15 10.51
N ASN A 36 7.84 -5.85 10.29
CA ASN A 36 7.32 -5.32 9.03
C ASN A 36 8.23 -5.67 7.85
N PHE A 37 9.55 -5.68 8.07
CA PHE A 37 10.55 -5.99 7.06
C PHE A 37 10.40 -7.44 6.56
N ILE A 38 10.26 -8.39 7.49
CA ILE A 38 10.06 -9.81 7.16
C ILE A 38 8.72 -10.02 6.44
N PHE A 39 7.66 -9.34 6.89
CA PHE A 39 6.35 -9.44 6.25
C PHE A 39 6.39 -8.97 4.79
N VAL A 40 7.00 -7.82 4.54
CA VAL A 40 7.22 -7.27 3.20
C VAL A 40 8.07 -8.22 2.35
N LEU A 41 9.16 -8.75 2.93
CA LEU A 41 10.04 -9.70 2.26
C LEU A 41 9.29 -10.94 1.78
N TYR A 42 8.61 -11.65 2.70
CA TYR A 42 7.92 -12.89 2.34
C TYR A 42 6.75 -12.68 1.37
N SER A 43 5.98 -11.60 1.56
CA SER A 43 4.85 -11.29 0.68
C SER A 43 5.32 -11.04 -0.76
N ASN A 44 6.30 -10.15 -0.95
CA ASN A 44 6.78 -9.80 -2.28
C ASN A 44 7.62 -10.92 -2.92
N ALA A 45 8.36 -11.70 -2.11
CA ALA A 45 9.07 -12.88 -2.61
C ALA A 45 8.10 -13.93 -3.15
N LEU A 46 7.04 -14.24 -2.40
CA LEU A 46 6.02 -15.19 -2.83
C LEU A 46 5.25 -14.68 -4.05
N ALA A 47 4.90 -13.38 -4.08
CA ALA A 47 4.28 -12.74 -5.24
C ALA A 47 5.16 -12.85 -6.48
N SER A 48 6.45 -12.50 -6.39
CA SER A 48 7.38 -12.56 -7.52
C SER A 48 7.58 -13.99 -8.04
N LEU A 49 7.65 -15.00 -7.16
CA LEU A 49 7.75 -16.41 -7.55
C LEU A 49 6.53 -16.91 -8.32
N ILE A 50 5.33 -16.46 -7.96
CA ILE A 50 4.10 -16.87 -8.65
C ILE A 50 3.90 -16.04 -9.94
N LEU A 51 4.30 -14.77 -9.94
CA LEU A 51 4.22 -13.90 -11.10
C LEU A 51 5.22 -14.30 -12.19
N LEU A 52 6.41 -14.78 -11.81
CA LEU A 52 7.45 -15.23 -12.74
C LEU A 52 6.88 -16.14 -13.85
N PRO A 53 6.32 -17.33 -13.57
CA PRO A 53 5.78 -18.19 -14.63
C PRO A 53 4.66 -17.51 -15.42
N SER A 54 3.71 -16.85 -14.75
CA SER A 54 2.58 -16.19 -15.43
C SER A 54 3.02 -15.10 -16.42
N SER A 55 4.04 -14.32 -16.06
CA SER A 55 4.59 -13.26 -16.91
C SER A 55 5.24 -13.83 -18.17
N PHE A 56 5.96 -14.96 -18.05
CA PHE A 56 6.61 -15.63 -19.17
C PHE A 56 5.63 -16.34 -20.10
N PHE A 57 4.57 -16.98 -19.57
CA PHE A 57 3.59 -17.70 -20.39
C PHE A 57 2.59 -16.79 -21.11
N LEU A 58 2.06 -15.75 -20.45
CA LEU A 58 0.94 -14.96 -21.00
C LEU A 58 1.38 -13.94 -22.05
N HIS A 59 2.55 -13.31 -21.88
CA HIS A 59 2.96 -12.18 -22.74
C HIS A 59 3.97 -12.57 -23.84
N ARG A 60 4.14 -13.84 -24.20
CA ARG A 60 5.30 -14.30 -25.00
C ARG A 60 5.46 -13.61 -26.38
N SER A 61 4.40 -13.04 -26.96
CA SER A 61 4.39 -12.60 -28.36
C SER A 61 4.37 -11.08 -28.62
N GLU A 62 4.01 -10.22 -27.66
CA GLU A 62 3.83 -8.77 -27.88
C GLU A 62 4.49 -7.90 -26.78
N ARG A 63 5.77 -8.16 -26.47
CA ARG A 63 6.50 -7.39 -25.46
C ARG A 63 7.31 -6.27 -26.10
N PRO A 64 7.23 -5.04 -25.58
CA PRO A 64 8.26 -4.06 -25.84
C PRO A 64 9.62 -4.58 -25.33
N PRO A 65 10.74 -4.21 -25.97
CA PRO A 65 12.06 -4.62 -25.50
C PRO A 65 12.37 -4.03 -24.12
N LEU A 66 12.97 -4.84 -23.24
CA LEU A 66 13.45 -4.38 -21.94
C LEU A 66 14.72 -3.55 -22.13
N THR A 67 14.57 -2.23 -22.16
CA THR A 67 15.69 -1.30 -22.21
C THR A 67 16.13 -0.89 -20.80
N PHE A 68 17.40 -0.49 -20.65
CA PHE A 68 17.93 -0.05 -19.36
C PHE A 68 17.11 1.08 -18.68
N PRO A 69 16.61 2.10 -19.40
CA PRO A 69 15.75 3.13 -18.79
C PRO A 69 14.43 2.57 -18.23
N ILE A 70 13.86 1.55 -18.87
CA ILE A 70 12.64 0.90 -18.39
C ILE A 70 12.93 0.10 -17.12
N LEU A 71 14.04 -0.63 -17.08
CA LEU A 71 14.49 -1.34 -15.88
C LEU A 71 14.75 -0.39 -14.71
N CYS A 72 15.39 0.76 -14.97
CA CYS A 72 15.56 1.81 -13.97
C CYS A 72 14.20 2.34 -13.48
N GLY A 73 13.23 2.52 -14.40
CA GLY A 73 11.85 2.85 -14.05
C GLY A 73 11.20 1.80 -13.15
N PHE A 74 11.32 0.51 -13.47
CA PHE A 74 10.80 -0.57 -12.62
C PHE A 74 11.46 -0.60 -11.24
N PHE A 75 12.75 -0.35 -11.16
CA PHE A 75 13.45 -0.26 -9.88
C PHE A 75 12.97 0.94 -9.05
N LEU A 76 12.79 2.11 -9.67
CA LEU A 76 12.20 3.28 -9.00
C LEU A 76 10.77 2.99 -8.52
N LEU A 77 9.97 2.31 -9.32
CA LEU A 77 8.64 1.85 -8.93
C LEU A 77 8.73 0.93 -7.70
N GLY A 78 9.65 -0.03 -7.71
CA GLY A 78 9.94 -0.90 -6.57
C GLY A 78 10.39 -0.14 -5.33
N LEU A 79 11.25 0.87 -5.48
CA LEU A 79 11.76 1.69 -4.38
C LEU A 79 10.63 2.47 -3.69
N PHE A 80 9.81 3.19 -4.45
CA PHE A 80 8.71 3.96 -3.88
C PHE A 80 7.65 3.08 -3.23
N GLY A 81 7.31 1.94 -3.83
CA GLY A 81 6.37 1.02 -3.19
C GLY A 81 6.96 0.28 -1.99
N TRP A 82 8.26 -0.02 -1.97
CA TRP A 82 8.93 -0.54 -0.78
C TRP A 82 8.91 0.49 0.37
N LEU A 83 9.22 1.76 0.10
CA LEU A 83 9.11 2.84 1.08
C LEU A 83 7.69 2.96 1.63
N ALA A 84 6.67 2.98 0.75
CA ALA A 84 5.27 3.00 1.14
C ALA A 84 4.92 1.84 2.08
N GLN A 85 5.25 0.59 1.70
CA GLN A 85 4.99 -0.58 2.53
C GLN A 85 5.67 -0.49 3.92
N ILE A 86 6.95 -0.10 3.97
CA ILE A 86 7.67 0.00 5.25
C ILE A 86 7.07 1.05 6.16
N PHE A 87 6.80 2.26 5.65
CA PHE A 87 6.20 3.34 6.44
C PHE A 87 4.76 3.02 6.83
N GLY A 88 3.98 2.42 5.93
CA GLY A 88 2.60 2.03 6.15
C GLY A 88 2.48 0.99 7.26
N TYR A 89 3.23 -0.10 7.17
CA TYR A 89 3.22 -1.14 8.20
C TYR A 89 3.82 -0.67 9.53
N ALA A 90 4.86 0.17 9.51
CA ALA A 90 5.38 0.80 10.74
C ALA A 90 4.34 1.71 11.38
N GLY A 91 3.62 2.50 10.57
CA GLY A 91 2.55 3.37 11.01
C GLY A 91 1.38 2.60 11.63
N ILE A 92 0.91 1.53 10.97
CA ILE A 92 -0.11 0.62 11.50
C ILE A 92 0.35 -0.05 12.79
N ASN A 93 1.63 -0.43 12.87
CA ASN A 93 2.16 -1.07 14.07
C ASN A 93 2.19 -0.13 15.28
N LEU A 94 2.58 1.14 15.08
CA LEU A 94 2.63 2.15 16.15
C LEU A 94 1.27 2.78 16.48
N SER A 95 0.30 2.67 15.58
CA SER A 95 -1.06 3.20 15.76
C SER A 95 -2.11 2.10 15.73
N SER A 96 -2.97 2.06 14.69
CA SER A 96 -4.05 1.08 14.53
C SER A 96 -4.35 0.86 13.05
N ALA A 97 -4.93 -0.30 12.73
CA ALA A 97 -5.41 -0.59 11.37
C ALA A 97 -6.49 0.42 10.92
N THR A 98 -7.37 0.85 11.84
CA THR A 98 -8.42 1.83 11.54
C THR A 98 -7.83 3.18 11.11
N LEU A 99 -6.82 3.70 11.83
CA LEU A 99 -6.15 4.94 11.43
C LEU A 99 -5.47 4.78 10.06
N GLY A 100 -4.82 3.64 9.82
CA GLY A 100 -4.25 3.30 8.52
C GLY A 100 -5.28 3.40 7.39
N THR A 101 -6.42 2.71 7.52
CA THR A 101 -7.50 2.77 6.53
C THR A 101 -8.06 4.17 6.31
N ALA A 102 -8.17 4.99 7.37
CA ALA A 102 -8.65 6.35 7.25
C ALA A 102 -7.67 7.24 6.47
N MET A 103 -6.36 7.08 6.71
CA MET A 103 -5.31 7.85 6.05
C MET A 103 -5.19 7.54 4.55
N LEU A 104 -5.45 6.29 4.13
CA LEU A 104 -5.42 5.92 2.71
C LEU A 104 -6.37 6.76 1.83
N ASN A 105 -7.44 7.32 2.40
CA ASN A 105 -8.35 8.23 1.69
C ASN A 105 -7.65 9.54 1.23
N LEU A 106 -6.44 9.82 1.72
CA LEU A 106 -5.59 10.91 1.25
C LEU A 106 -4.87 10.59 -0.07
N ILE A 107 -4.69 9.31 -0.42
CA ILE A 107 -3.92 8.90 -1.60
C ILE A 107 -4.50 9.46 -2.90
N PRO A 108 -5.82 9.36 -3.20
CA PRO A 108 -6.37 9.97 -4.41
C PRO A 108 -6.14 11.49 -4.45
N GLY A 109 -6.27 12.12 -3.27
CA GLY A 109 -5.98 13.52 -3.01
C GLY A 109 -4.59 13.96 -3.46
N LEU A 110 -3.59 13.31 -2.87
CA LEU A 110 -2.18 13.56 -3.11
C LEU A 110 -1.76 13.16 -4.53
N THR A 111 -2.29 12.05 -5.05
CA THR A 111 -2.04 11.58 -6.42
C THR A 111 -2.47 12.61 -7.45
N PHE A 112 -3.64 13.25 -7.28
CA PHE A 112 -4.08 14.33 -8.16
C PHE A 112 -3.13 15.53 -8.11
N ILE A 113 -2.72 15.95 -6.90
CA ILE A 113 -1.75 17.06 -6.72
C ILE A 113 -0.44 16.75 -7.47
N LEU A 114 0.08 15.53 -7.30
CA LEU A 114 1.28 15.06 -8.01
C LEU A 114 1.07 15.02 -9.53
N ALA A 115 -0.08 14.52 -10.00
CA ALA A 115 -0.41 14.48 -11.43
C ALA A 115 -0.43 15.88 -12.07
N VAL A 116 -0.97 16.87 -11.37
CA VAL A 116 -0.96 18.28 -11.78
C VAL A 116 0.47 18.83 -11.76
N ALA A 117 1.24 18.59 -10.70
CA ALA A 117 2.62 19.06 -10.55
C ALA A 117 3.53 18.51 -11.67
N PHE A 118 3.39 17.24 -12.03
CA PHE A 118 4.11 16.60 -13.13
C PHE A 118 3.51 16.90 -14.52
N ARG A 119 2.50 17.77 -14.62
CA ARG A 119 1.78 18.13 -15.86
C ARG A 119 1.19 16.93 -16.61
N MET A 120 0.88 15.85 -15.90
CA MET A 120 0.13 14.72 -16.44
C MET A 120 -1.35 15.08 -16.62
N GLU A 121 -1.86 15.97 -15.78
CA GLU A 121 -3.22 16.50 -15.86
C GLU A 121 -3.19 18.02 -16.05
N LYS A 122 -3.97 18.53 -17.01
CA LYS A 122 -4.12 19.97 -17.25
C LYS A 122 -5.30 20.49 -16.44
N LEU A 123 -5.02 21.36 -15.46
CA LEU A 123 -6.04 22.14 -14.78
C LEU A 123 -6.53 23.24 -15.70
N ASP A 124 -7.61 22.98 -16.43
CA ASP A 124 -8.37 24.01 -17.11
C ASP A 124 -9.53 24.46 -16.23
N TRP A 125 -9.40 25.65 -15.63
CA TRP A 125 -10.39 26.24 -14.74
C TRP A 125 -11.73 26.56 -15.43
N ARG A 126 -11.79 26.50 -16.77
CA ARG A 126 -13.03 26.63 -17.56
C ARG A 126 -13.70 25.29 -17.89
N SER A 127 -12.99 24.16 -17.73
CA SER A 127 -13.55 22.83 -18.00
C SER A 127 -14.32 22.31 -16.80
N SER A 128 -15.62 22.06 -16.98
CA SER A 128 -16.49 21.47 -15.94
C SER A 128 -15.94 20.11 -15.44
N SER A 129 -15.28 19.33 -16.31
CA SER A 129 -14.68 18.04 -15.91
C SER A 129 -13.45 18.22 -15.00
N SER A 130 -12.58 19.20 -15.28
CA SER A 130 -11.41 19.49 -14.43
C SER A 130 -11.81 20.08 -13.08
N LEU A 131 -12.87 20.89 -13.06
CA LEU A 131 -13.44 21.42 -11.81
C LEU A 131 -14.02 20.31 -10.94
N VAL A 132 -14.82 19.38 -11.51
CA VAL A 132 -15.38 18.25 -10.76
C VAL A 132 -14.30 17.31 -10.22
N LYS A 133 -13.23 17.06 -10.97
CA LYS A 133 -12.09 16.27 -10.49
C LYS A 133 -11.36 16.96 -9.34
N SER A 134 -11.10 18.26 -9.47
CA SER A 134 -10.44 19.07 -8.43
C SER A 134 -11.29 19.19 -7.16
N THR A 135 -12.59 19.48 -7.28
CA THR A 135 -13.49 19.56 -6.13
C THR A 135 -13.71 18.19 -5.49
N GLY A 136 -13.84 17.11 -6.27
CA GLY A 136 -13.90 15.75 -5.74
C GLY A 136 -12.65 15.38 -4.94
N THR A 137 -11.47 15.80 -5.41
CA THR A 137 -10.19 15.64 -4.70
C THR A 137 -10.18 16.40 -3.38
N ILE A 138 -10.58 17.68 -3.39
CA ILE A 138 -10.65 18.52 -2.18
C ILE A 138 -11.65 17.93 -1.17
N VAL A 139 -12.82 17.48 -1.64
CA VAL A 139 -13.85 16.85 -0.80
C VAL A 139 -13.35 15.52 -0.23
N SER A 140 -12.62 14.70 -1.01
CA SER A 140 -12.01 13.45 -0.53
C SER A 140 -10.97 13.69 0.56
N VAL A 141 -10.07 14.67 0.35
CA VAL A 141 -9.07 15.07 1.34
C VAL A 141 -9.74 15.61 2.60
N ALA A 142 -10.73 16.49 2.45
CA ALA A 142 -11.50 17.02 3.57
C ALA A 142 -12.25 15.91 4.34
N GLY A 143 -12.87 14.96 3.63
CA GLY A 143 -13.53 13.78 4.21
C GLY A 143 -12.55 12.92 5.01
N ALA A 144 -11.35 12.68 4.49
CA ALA A 144 -10.30 11.95 5.19
C ALA A 144 -9.88 12.65 6.49
N PHE A 145 -9.69 13.99 6.46
CA PHE A 145 -9.42 14.78 7.66
C PHE A 145 -10.57 14.71 8.67
N VAL A 146 -11.83 14.80 8.22
CA VAL A 146 -13.00 14.68 9.11
C VAL A 146 -13.02 13.32 9.80
N VAL A 147 -12.81 12.21 9.07
CA VAL A 147 -12.74 10.86 9.66
C VAL A 147 -11.58 10.74 10.66
N CYS A 148 -10.42 11.32 10.36
CA CYS A 148 -9.25 11.29 11.25
C CYS A 148 -9.44 12.11 12.53
N TYR A 149 -10.15 13.23 12.46
CA TYR A 149 -10.44 14.09 13.62
C TYR A 149 -11.73 13.72 14.35
N TYR A 150 -12.56 12.86 13.78
CA TYR A 150 -13.80 12.40 14.40
C TYR A 150 -13.48 11.49 15.59
N LYS A 151 -13.59 12.04 16.80
CA LYS A 151 -13.51 11.27 18.04
C LYS A 151 -14.86 10.58 18.30
N GLY A 152 -15.01 9.34 17.84
CA GLY A 152 -16.09 8.45 18.28
C GLY A 152 -15.87 7.94 19.71
N PRO A 153 -16.93 7.52 20.43
CA PRO A 153 -16.79 6.87 21.73
C PRO A 153 -15.93 5.59 21.63
N PRO A 154 -14.99 5.34 22.56
CA PRO A 154 -14.19 4.11 22.55
C PRO A 154 -15.10 2.90 22.75
N LEU A 155 -15.12 1.99 21.77
CA LEU A 155 -16.01 0.81 21.78
C LEU A 155 -15.51 -0.34 22.67
N LEU A 156 -14.34 -0.21 23.29
CA LEU A 156 -13.80 -1.19 24.24
C LEU A 156 -13.29 -0.47 25.50
N MET A 157 -14.07 -0.56 26.59
CA MET A 157 -13.60 -0.25 27.94
C MET A 157 -12.64 -1.37 28.37
N ALA A 158 -11.34 -1.14 28.29
CA ALA A 158 -10.36 -1.99 28.96
C ALA A 158 -10.44 -1.74 30.48
N PRO A 159 -10.34 -2.79 31.33
CA PRO A 159 -10.33 -2.62 32.78
C PRO A 159 -9.09 -1.80 33.19
N SER A 160 -9.33 -0.77 33.98
CA SER A 160 -8.30 0.10 34.54
C SER A 160 -7.49 -0.62 35.61
N THR A 161 -6.29 -1.10 35.24
CA THR A 161 -5.24 -1.44 36.21
C THR A 161 -4.20 -0.31 36.25
N SER A 162 -4.00 0.20 37.45
CA SER A 162 -3.17 1.32 37.88
C SER A 162 -1.72 1.27 37.39
N ASN A 163 -1.33 2.18 36.48
CA ASN A 163 0.03 2.75 36.27
C ASN A 163 -0.01 3.96 35.27
N LEU A 164 -1.00 4.83 35.41
CA LEU A 164 -1.62 5.58 34.29
C LEU A 164 -0.88 6.76 33.60
N PRO A 165 0.06 7.53 34.17
CA PRO A 165 0.56 8.73 33.46
C PRO A 165 1.57 8.44 32.35
N GLN A 166 2.56 7.57 32.61
CA GLN A 166 3.70 7.39 31.72
C GLN A 166 3.41 6.46 30.54
N GLU A 167 2.65 5.38 30.79
CA GLU A 167 2.13 4.48 29.76
C GLU A 167 1.20 5.21 28.78
N LEU A 168 0.32 6.09 29.29
CA LEU A 168 -0.62 6.85 28.46
C LEU A 168 0.08 7.91 27.60
N LEU A 169 1.12 8.57 28.14
CA LEU A 169 1.96 9.49 27.35
C LEU A 169 2.78 8.76 26.28
N SER A 170 3.35 7.60 26.59
CA SER A 170 4.09 6.77 25.63
C SER A 170 3.18 6.24 24.52
N GLN A 171 1.99 5.76 24.87
CA GLN A 171 0.98 5.30 23.91
C GLN A 171 0.50 6.43 23.00
N GLN A 172 0.28 7.63 23.55
CA GLN A 172 -0.08 8.83 22.77
C GLN A 172 1.05 9.24 21.81
N GLN A 173 2.31 9.19 22.25
CA GLN A 173 3.46 9.53 21.42
C GLN A 173 3.65 8.53 20.28
N ASN A 174 3.54 7.22 20.55
CA ASN A 174 3.59 6.17 19.54
C ASN A 174 2.48 6.34 18.51
N TRP A 175 1.27 6.70 18.95
CA TRP A 175 0.15 6.94 18.05
C TRP A 175 0.38 8.12 17.11
N ILE A 176 0.94 9.23 17.60
CA ILE A 176 1.29 10.41 16.79
C ILE A 176 2.38 10.06 15.76
N ILE A 177 3.44 9.37 16.18
CA ILE A 177 4.50 8.91 15.28
C ILE A 177 3.92 7.97 14.22
N GLY A 178 3.03 7.05 14.62
CA GLY A 178 2.33 6.16 13.70
C GLY A 178 1.53 6.91 12.63
N GLY A 179 0.80 7.96 13.03
CA GLY A 179 0.08 8.85 12.10
C GLY A 179 1.02 9.59 11.12
N LEU A 180 2.18 10.06 11.57
CA LEU A 180 3.17 10.69 10.70
C LEU A 180 3.76 9.71 9.68
N LEU A 181 4.08 8.48 10.09
CA LEU A 181 4.56 7.44 9.17
C LEU A 181 3.49 7.07 8.14
N LEU A 182 2.22 7.01 8.53
CA LEU A 182 1.10 6.82 7.61
C LEU A 182 0.94 7.97 6.61
N ALA A 183 1.21 9.22 7.03
CA ALA A 183 1.21 10.35 6.11
C ALA A 183 2.33 10.24 5.07
N VAL A 184 3.53 9.80 5.49
CA VAL A 184 4.65 9.51 4.58
C VAL A 184 4.29 8.38 3.61
N ASP A 185 3.66 7.31 4.11
CA ASP A 185 3.13 6.22 3.29
C ASP A 185 2.18 6.76 2.21
N CYS A 186 1.20 7.59 2.56
CA CYS A 186 0.27 8.17 1.58
C CYS A 186 0.98 8.96 0.47
N VAL A 187 2.04 9.72 0.80
CA VAL A 187 2.83 10.45 -0.18
C VAL A 187 3.62 9.49 -1.08
N MET A 188 4.25 8.47 -0.51
CA MET A 188 5.03 7.47 -1.26
C MET A 188 4.13 6.61 -2.16
N ALA A 189 2.97 6.19 -1.66
CA ALA A 189 1.95 5.45 -2.41
C ALA A 189 1.40 6.28 -3.57
N SER A 190 1.18 7.58 -3.36
CA SER A 190 0.74 8.48 -4.44
C SER A 190 1.81 8.66 -5.51
N ALA A 191 3.07 8.81 -5.12
CA ALA A 191 4.19 8.85 -6.07
C ALA A 191 4.34 7.52 -6.83
N TRP A 192 4.18 6.39 -6.13
CA TRP A 192 4.17 5.05 -6.72
C TRP A 192 3.10 4.92 -7.81
N LEU A 193 1.85 5.35 -7.55
CA LEU A 193 0.76 5.33 -8.54
C LEU A 193 1.10 6.15 -9.80
N ILE A 194 1.70 7.32 -9.63
CA ILE A 194 2.12 8.18 -10.76
C ILE A 194 3.21 7.49 -11.59
N ILE A 195 4.25 6.96 -10.93
CA ILE A 195 5.33 6.23 -11.60
C ILE A 195 4.78 5.01 -12.33
N GLN A 196 3.87 4.27 -11.70
CA GLN A 196 3.21 3.10 -12.30
C GLN A 196 2.45 3.47 -13.56
N ALA A 197 1.65 4.55 -13.52
CA ALA A 197 0.91 5.03 -14.68
C ALA A 197 1.84 5.45 -15.83
N LEU A 198 2.95 6.12 -15.53
CA LEU A 198 3.95 6.52 -16.53
C LEU A 198 4.66 5.32 -17.16
N ILE A 199 4.93 4.28 -16.37
CA ILE A 199 5.57 3.04 -16.83
C ILE A 199 4.61 2.24 -17.68
N LEU A 200 3.38 2.00 -17.23
CA LEU A 200 2.38 1.22 -17.98
C LEU A 200 2.03 1.86 -19.32
N LYS A 201 2.07 3.20 -19.40
CA LYS A 201 1.92 3.92 -20.68
C LYS A 201 3.03 3.59 -21.69
N LYS A 202 4.26 3.33 -21.21
CA LYS A 202 5.42 2.98 -22.07
C LYS A 202 5.57 1.47 -22.25
N TYR A 203 5.13 0.69 -21.28
CA TYR A 203 5.27 -0.76 -21.20
C TYR A 203 3.94 -1.39 -20.78
N PRO A 204 3.01 -1.61 -21.73
CA PRO A 204 1.64 -2.07 -21.45
C PRO A 204 1.56 -3.59 -21.20
N ALA A 205 2.45 -4.11 -20.36
CA ALA A 205 2.46 -5.50 -19.93
C ALA A 205 2.49 -5.57 -18.41
N GLU A 206 1.31 -5.40 -17.81
CA GLU A 206 1.09 -5.23 -16.37
C GLU A 206 1.75 -6.32 -15.53
N LEU A 207 1.58 -7.59 -15.90
CA LEU A 207 2.17 -8.71 -15.18
C LEU A 207 3.69 -8.64 -15.10
N ILE A 208 4.35 -8.12 -16.14
CA ILE A 208 5.82 -7.94 -16.15
C ILE A 208 6.20 -6.77 -15.26
N VAL A 209 5.47 -5.65 -15.34
CA VAL A 209 5.72 -4.48 -14.48
C VAL A 209 5.61 -4.87 -13.01
N VAL A 210 4.56 -5.62 -12.65
CA VAL A 210 4.32 -6.05 -11.27
C VAL A 210 5.35 -7.09 -10.83
N PHE A 211 5.75 -8.01 -11.72
CA PHE A 211 6.86 -8.92 -11.43
C PHE A 211 8.15 -8.17 -11.06
N PHE A 212 8.58 -7.21 -11.89
CA PHE A 212 9.80 -6.44 -11.61
C PHE A 212 9.66 -5.53 -10.38
N TYR A 213 8.45 -5.02 -10.12
CA TYR A 213 8.12 -4.33 -8.89
C TYR A 213 8.33 -5.23 -7.66
N CYS A 214 7.63 -6.37 -7.58
CA CYS A 214 7.76 -7.30 -6.45
C CYS A 214 9.20 -7.81 -6.29
N PHE A 215 9.89 -8.07 -7.40
CA PHE A 215 11.29 -8.48 -7.39
C PHE A 215 12.20 -7.39 -6.79
N SER A 216 12.03 -6.14 -7.19
CA SER A 216 12.80 -5.01 -6.66
C SER A 216 12.52 -4.79 -5.16
N VAL A 217 11.24 -4.87 -4.75
CA VAL A 217 10.82 -4.78 -3.33
C VAL A 217 11.44 -5.93 -2.52
N THR A 218 11.50 -7.14 -3.08
CA THR A 218 12.13 -8.31 -2.46
C THR A 218 13.63 -8.07 -2.23
N ILE A 219 14.35 -7.53 -3.22
CA ILE A 219 15.77 -7.21 -3.07
C ILE A 219 15.98 -6.18 -1.96
N LEU A 220 15.24 -5.07 -1.99
CA LEU A 220 15.37 -3.98 -1.01
C LEU A 220 15.05 -4.47 0.41
N SER A 221 13.96 -5.22 0.56
CA SER A 221 13.57 -5.80 1.85
C SER A 221 14.55 -6.86 2.34
N THR A 222 15.13 -7.68 1.46
CA THR A 222 16.17 -8.66 1.83
C THR A 222 17.39 -7.95 2.40
N ILE A 223 17.89 -6.92 1.71
CA ILE A 223 19.04 -6.14 2.16
C ILE A 223 18.78 -5.58 3.56
N VAL A 224 17.62 -4.95 3.78
CA VAL A 224 17.28 -4.38 5.09
C VAL A 224 17.09 -5.45 6.18
N CYS A 225 16.44 -6.58 5.87
CA CYS A 225 16.30 -7.69 6.82
C CYS A 225 17.67 -8.24 7.26
N LEU A 226 18.61 -8.39 6.33
CA LEU A 226 19.96 -8.88 6.66
C LEU A 226 20.72 -7.94 7.63
N PHE A 227 20.44 -6.64 7.59
CA PHE A 227 21.06 -5.66 8.50
C PHE A 227 20.31 -5.52 9.82
N MET A 228 18.97 -5.44 9.78
CA MET A 228 18.14 -5.08 10.93
C MET A 228 17.68 -6.30 11.74
N GLU A 229 17.53 -7.46 11.11
CA GLU A 229 16.86 -8.61 11.70
C GLU A 229 17.84 -9.76 11.98
N ARG A 230 18.52 -9.65 13.13
CA ARG A 230 19.49 -10.64 13.58
C ARG A 230 18.86 -11.78 14.37
N ASP A 231 17.59 -11.65 14.76
CA ASP A 231 16.93 -12.58 15.66
C ASP A 231 16.25 -13.70 14.86
N PRO A 232 16.70 -14.97 14.94
CA PRO A 232 16.17 -16.06 14.11
C PRO A 232 14.68 -16.36 14.40
N GLY A 233 14.17 -15.97 15.57
CA GLY A 233 12.75 -16.10 15.92
C GLY A 233 11.83 -15.19 15.10
N ALA A 234 12.31 -14.03 14.64
CA ALA A 234 11.53 -13.13 13.80
C ALA A 234 11.25 -13.73 12.41
N TRP A 235 12.21 -14.52 11.90
CA TRP A 235 12.11 -15.25 10.62
C TRP A 235 11.14 -16.44 10.65
N SER A 236 10.65 -16.84 11.83
CA SER A 236 9.68 -17.92 11.96
C SER A 236 8.31 -17.51 11.40
N LEU A 237 7.78 -18.31 10.47
CA LEU A 237 6.39 -18.21 9.99
C LEU A 237 5.37 -18.93 10.89
N LYS A 238 5.80 -19.48 12.03
CA LYS A 238 4.93 -19.95 13.11
C LYS A 238 4.71 -18.77 14.06
N PRO A 239 3.49 -18.45 14.52
CA PRO A 239 2.20 -19.16 14.41
C PRO A 239 1.43 -18.96 13.08
N THR A 240 0.40 -19.77 12.83
CA THR A 240 -0.37 -19.86 11.56
C THR A 240 -0.85 -18.52 11.02
N VAL A 241 -1.14 -17.54 11.88
CA VAL A 241 -1.57 -16.18 11.46
C VAL A 241 -0.52 -15.49 10.60
N ARG A 242 0.79 -15.67 10.88
CA ARG A 242 1.88 -15.09 10.08
C ARG A 242 1.87 -15.65 8.67
N TRP A 243 1.66 -16.95 8.53
CA TRP A 243 1.58 -17.62 7.23
C TRP A 243 0.32 -17.21 6.44
N ILE A 244 -0.84 -17.17 7.11
CA ILE A 244 -2.11 -16.74 6.48
C ILE A 244 -1.97 -15.29 5.98
N ALA A 245 -1.33 -14.41 6.75
CA ALA A 245 -1.08 -13.02 6.36
C ALA A 245 -0.27 -12.90 5.06
N VAL A 246 0.80 -13.68 4.93
CA VAL A 246 1.65 -13.69 3.73
C VAL A 246 0.92 -14.29 2.52
N VAL A 247 0.12 -15.34 2.70
CA VAL A 247 -0.62 -15.93 1.58
C VAL A 247 -1.76 -15.00 1.11
N TYR A 248 -2.41 -14.33 2.07
CA TYR A 248 -3.48 -13.39 1.79
C TYR A 248 -2.96 -12.14 1.06
N SER A 249 -1.79 -11.60 1.44
CA SER A 249 -1.21 -10.43 0.78
C SER A 249 -1.00 -10.65 -0.72
N VAL A 250 -0.46 -11.81 -1.10
CA VAL A 250 -0.26 -12.16 -2.51
C VAL A 250 -1.57 -12.29 -3.29
N SER A 251 -2.64 -12.74 -2.61
CA SER A 251 -3.97 -12.87 -3.24
C SER A 251 -4.59 -11.49 -3.47
N SER A 252 -4.45 -10.58 -2.51
CA SER A 252 -4.92 -9.19 -2.61
C SER A 252 -4.17 -8.39 -3.68
N GLU A 253 -2.85 -8.54 -3.76
CA GLU A 253 -2.02 -7.87 -4.78
C GLU A 253 -2.47 -8.24 -6.21
N LYS A 254 -2.82 -9.51 -6.44
CA LYS A 254 -3.30 -9.98 -7.75
C LYS A 254 -4.66 -9.43 -8.15
N ILE A 255 -5.56 -9.19 -7.19
CA ILE A 255 -6.85 -8.57 -7.45
C ILE A 255 -6.64 -7.14 -7.98
N PHE A 256 -5.66 -6.42 -7.44
CA PHE A 256 -5.31 -5.08 -7.90
C PHE A 256 -4.79 -5.05 -9.35
N ILE A 257 -4.07 -6.09 -9.77
CA ILE A 257 -3.58 -6.25 -11.16
C ILE A 257 -4.71 -6.51 -12.14
N PHE A 258 -5.75 -7.25 -11.74
CA PHE A 258 -6.82 -7.67 -12.66
C PHE A 258 -7.91 -6.61 -12.88
N PHE A 259 -7.92 -5.55 -12.07
CA PHE A 259 -8.92 -4.48 -12.10
C PHE A 259 -8.37 -3.09 -12.48
N MET A 260 -7.05 -2.97 -12.70
CA MET A 260 -6.42 -1.80 -13.29
C MET A 260 -6.45 -1.89 -14.83
#